data_AF-A0A3B8JAV4-F1
#
_entry.id   AF-A0A3B8JAV4-F1
#
_cell.length_a   1.000
_cell.length_b   1.000
_cell.length_c   1.000
_cell.angle_alpha   90.00
_cell.angle_beta   90.00
_cell.angle_gamma   90.00
#
_symmetry.space_group_name_H-M   'P 1'
#
loop_
_entity.id
_entity.type
_entity.pdbx_description
1 polymer ?
#
loop_
_entity_poly.entity_id
_entity_poly.type
_entity_poly.pdbx_seq_one_letter_code
_entity_poly.pdbx_strand_id
1 'polypeptide(L)'
;MNGLGKLKKEYMFDGEKSYLVVSVPVYSEIKHYQLEMLERNNIEPLIPLTVQRFNEELRLYYEITSKIPIERVLKHRRINAEEFEYIVMQFARLPNELKDFLLDISFAVFDKSYIFCDPLTMKLYFLYIPIPACESEPDSFRQFLKKLIIDDINLMDESSGNLLKRLLDVLKLETFNA
;
A
#
# COMPACT_ATOMS: atom_id res chain seq x y z
N MET A 1 -14.81 9.41 -3.78
CA MET A 1 -14.48 9.24 -5.23
C MET A 1 -12.97 9.07 -5.35
N ASN A 2 -12.45 7.83 -5.44
CA ASN A 2 -11.02 7.56 -5.43
C ASN A 2 -10.29 8.23 -6.62
N GLY A 3 -9.42 9.21 -6.34
CA GLY A 3 -8.56 9.87 -7.33
C GLY A 3 -7.65 8.90 -8.10
N LEU A 4 -7.44 7.69 -7.57
CA LEU A 4 -6.66 6.61 -8.19
C LEU A 4 -7.13 6.22 -9.59
N GLY A 5 -8.43 6.29 -9.88
CA GLY A 5 -8.98 5.93 -11.20
C GLY A 5 -8.58 6.85 -12.34
N LYS A 6 -8.01 8.03 -12.02
CA LYS A 6 -7.50 9.01 -13.01
C LYS A 6 -5.99 8.94 -13.18
N LEU A 7 -5.29 8.11 -12.39
CA LEU A 7 -3.85 8.00 -12.42
C LEU A 7 -3.41 7.11 -13.58
N LYS A 8 -2.54 7.65 -14.44
CA LYS A 8 -1.89 6.84 -15.48
C LYS A 8 -0.76 6.05 -14.83
N LYS A 9 -0.88 4.72 -14.83
CA LYS A 9 0.15 3.79 -14.37
C LYS A 9 0.92 3.15 -15.52
N GLU A 10 2.23 3.03 -15.38
CA GLU A 10 3.13 2.38 -16.34
C GLU A 10 4.19 1.57 -15.59
N TYR A 11 4.64 0.46 -16.18
CA TYR A 11 5.78 -0.31 -15.66
C TYR A 11 7.00 -0.03 -16.53
N MET A 12 8.10 0.38 -15.90
CA MET A 12 9.35 0.70 -16.59
C MET A 12 10.51 -0.13 -16.03
N PHE A 13 11.50 -0.40 -16.87
CA PHE A 13 12.76 -1.03 -16.50
C PHE A 13 13.90 -0.20 -17.11
N ASP A 14 14.85 0.24 -16.30
CA ASP A 14 15.96 1.11 -16.75
C ASP A 14 17.24 0.34 -17.11
N GLY A 15 17.23 -0.99 -16.99
CA GLY A 15 18.40 -1.86 -17.17
C GLY A 15 18.88 -2.49 -15.86
N GLU A 16 18.57 -1.88 -14.71
CA GLU A 16 18.96 -2.36 -13.38
C GLU A 16 17.75 -2.50 -12.45
N LYS A 17 16.84 -1.52 -12.48
CA LYS A 17 15.71 -1.39 -11.57
C LYS A 17 14.39 -1.43 -12.32
N SER A 18 13.39 -2.00 -11.65
CA SER A 18 12.00 -1.99 -12.12
C SER A 18 11.21 -0.94 -11.37
N TYR A 19 10.41 -0.16 -12.09
CA TYR A 19 9.59 0.91 -11.54
C TYR A 19 8.13 0.75 -11.89
N LEU A 20 7.27 1.05 -10.92
CA LEU A 20 5.90 1.50 -11.20
C LEU A 20 5.94 3.02 -11.31
N VAL A 21 5.52 3.57 -12.44
CA VAL A 21 5.46 5.00 -12.68
C VAL A 21 4.02 5.46 -12.66
N VAL A 22 3.73 6.43 -11.81
CA VAL A 22 2.42 7.08 -11.70
C VAL A 22 2.56 8.52 -12.17
N SER A 23 1.79 8.90 -13.18
CA SER A 23 1.77 10.28 -13.70
C SER A 23 0.59 11.06 -13.14
N VAL A 24 0.87 12.26 -12.65
CA VAL A 24 -0.12 13.21 -12.14
C VAL A 24 0.10 14.59 -12.77
N PRO A 25 -0.94 15.41 -12.95
CA PRO A 25 -0.77 16.76 -13.46
C PRO A 25 0.05 17.63 -12.50
N VAL A 26 0.91 18.50 -13.04
CA VAL A 26 1.85 19.32 -12.25
C VAL A 26 1.17 20.37 -11.37
N TYR A 27 -0.06 20.76 -11.70
CA TYR A 27 -0.88 21.64 -10.87
C TYR A 27 -1.50 20.92 -9.66
N SER A 28 -1.28 19.61 -9.51
CA SER A 28 -1.66 18.90 -8.30
C SER A 28 -0.77 19.37 -7.15
N GLU A 29 -1.39 19.86 -6.08
CA GLU A 29 -0.66 20.29 -4.88
C GLU A 29 0.03 19.07 -4.25
N ILE A 30 1.36 19.02 -4.24
CA ILE A 30 2.10 17.98 -3.53
C ILE A 30 2.39 18.46 -2.11
N LYS A 31 2.19 17.60 -1.11
CA LYS A 31 2.58 17.89 0.28
C LYS A 31 4.10 17.82 0.38
N HIS A 32 4.76 18.94 0.11
CA HIS A 32 6.22 19.04 0.03
C HIS A 32 6.95 18.46 1.24
N TYR A 33 6.44 18.68 2.46
CA TYR A 33 7.06 18.11 3.66
C TYR A 33 7.04 16.57 3.68
N GLN A 34 5.94 15.95 3.23
CA GLN A 34 5.85 14.50 3.15
C GLN A 34 6.77 13.96 2.07
N LEU A 35 6.85 14.66 0.92
CA LEU A 35 7.81 14.32 -0.12
C LEU A 35 9.25 14.36 0.41
N GLU A 36 9.62 15.40 1.16
CA GLU A 36 10.95 15.47 1.79
C GLU A 36 11.21 14.32 2.75
N MET A 37 10.20 13.88 3.52
CA MET A 37 10.34 12.70 4.38
C MET A 37 10.59 11.42 3.58
N LEU A 38 9.88 11.23 2.47
CA LEU A 38 10.02 10.07 1.59
C LEU A 38 11.37 10.04 0.85
N GLU A 39 11.89 11.21 0.45
CA GLU A 39 13.16 11.30 -0.29
C GLU A 39 14.39 11.20 0.63
N ARG A 40 14.29 11.68 1.87
CA ARG A 40 15.41 11.72 2.82
C ARG A 40 15.52 10.51 3.73
N ASN A 41 14.44 9.74 3.89
CA ASN A 41 14.40 8.60 4.79
C ASN A 41 14.08 7.32 4.01
N ASN A 42 14.70 6.23 4.39
CA ASN A 42 14.25 4.91 3.99
C ASN A 42 13.11 4.47 4.93
N ILE A 43 11.86 4.78 4.53
CA ILE A 43 10.67 4.39 5.28
C ILE A 43 10.28 3.00 4.80
N GLU A 44 10.79 2.01 5.51
CA GLU A 44 10.77 0.60 5.13
C GLU A 44 9.42 0.03 4.62
N PRO A 45 8.25 0.29 5.25
CA PRO A 45 6.98 -0.20 4.74
C PRO A 45 6.56 0.47 3.43
N LEU A 46 7.19 1.56 3.00
CA LEU A 46 6.84 2.28 1.78
C LEU A 46 7.74 1.86 0.61
N ILE A 47 7.16 1.91 -0.58
CA ILE A 47 7.96 1.72 -1.80
C ILE A 47 8.80 2.99 -2.03
N PRO A 48 10.13 2.87 -2.20
CA PRO A 48 10.98 4.04 -2.43
C PRO A 48 10.49 4.86 -3.61
N LEU A 49 10.33 6.16 -3.38
CA LEU A 49 9.77 7.12 -4.33
C LEU A 49 10.85 8.08 -4.83
N THR A 50 10.87 8.32 -6.13
CA THR A 50 11.56 9.46 -6.76
C THR A 50 10.58 10.24 -7.60
N VAL A 51 10.54 11.57 -7.43
CA VAL A 51 9.65 12.44 -8.20
C VAL A 51 10.44 13.18 -9.27
N GLN A 52 9.97 13.12 -10.50
CA GLN A 52 10.53 13.88 -11.62
C GLN A 52 9.45 14.74 -12.26
N ARG A 53 9.80 15.99 -12.58
CA ARG A 53 8.94 16.85 -13.37
C ARG A 53 9.24 16.66 -14.85
N PHE A 54 8.21 16.36 -15.63
CA PHE A 54 8.31 16.20 -17.08
C PHE A 54 7.19 16.99 -17.75
N ASN A 55 7.53 18.13 -18.35
CA ASN A 55 6.57 19.10 -18.92
C ASN A 55 5.50 19.52 -17.89
N GLU A 56 4.24 19.16 -18.16
CA GLU A 56 3.05 19.49 -17.37
C GLU A 56 2.65 18.34 -16.41
N GLU A 57 3.49 17.31 -16.27
CA GLU A 57 3.26 16.17 -15.38
C GLU A 57 4.35 16.06 -14.31
N LEU A 58 3.97 15.63 -13.11
CA LEU A 58 4.87 14.99 -12.17
C LEU A 58 4.80 13.48 -12.39
N ARG A 59 5.96 12.85 -12.49
CA ARG A 59 6.12 11.40 -12.58
C ARG A 59 6.69 10.88 -11.27
N LEU A 60 5.93 10.01 -10.62
CA LEU A 60 6.27 9.37 -9.37
C LEU A 60 6.80 7.97 -9.70
N TYR A 61 8.11 7.79 -9.57
CA TYR A 61 8.81 6.54 -9.82
C TYR A 61 8.93 5.75 -8.52
N TYR A 62 8.26 4.61 -8.46
CA TYR A 62 8.29 3.70 -7.32
C TYR A 62 9.16 2.49 -7.62
N GLU A 63 10.24 2.29 -6.86
CA GLU A 63 11.18 1.19 -7.10
C GLU A 63 10.64 -0.18 -6.61
N ILE A 64 10.13 -0.96 -7.56
CA ILE A 64 9.50 -2.26 -7.33
C ILE A 64 10.44 -3.44 -7.66
N THR A 65 11.75 -3.20 -7.76
CA THR A 65 12.75 -4.25 -8.00
C THR A 65 12.56 -5.40 -7.02
N SER A 66 12.46 -6.63 -7.57
CA SER A 66 12.21 -7.89 -6.85
C SER A 66 10.90 -7.97 -6.06
N LYS A 67 9.96 -7.03 -6.28
CA LYS A 67 8.64 -7.03 -5.65
C LYS A 67 7.56 -7.33 -6.67
N ILE A 68 6.47 -7.96 -6.23
CA ILE A 68 5.29 -8.20 -7.07
C ILE A 68 4.03 -7.66 -6.40
N PRO A 69 3.01 -7.21 -7.15
CA PRO A 69 1.74 -6.82 -6.55
C PRO A 69 1.14 -7.97 -5.72
N ILE A 70 0.65 -7.67 -4.52
CA ILE A 70 0.10 -8.68 -3.60
C ILE A 70 -1.07 -9.43 -4.24
N GLU A 71 -1.85 -8.78 -5.10
CA GLU A 71 -2.93 -9.43 -5.85
C GLU A 71 -2.45 -10.63 -6.68
N ARG A 72 -1.21 -10.62 -7.17
CA ARG A 72 -0.66 -11.74 -7.93
C ARG A 72 -0.39 -12.92 -7.00
N VAL A 73 0.15 -12.68 -5.80
CA VAL A 73 0.38 -13.74 -4.82
C VAL A 73 -0.94 -14.37 -4.39
N LEU A 74 -1.90 -13.54 -3.97
CA LEU A 74 -3.20 -14.00 -3.46
C LEU A 74 -4.02 -14.77 -4.50
N LYS A 75 -3.87 -14.43 -5.79
CA LYS A 75 -4.54 -15.14 -6.89
C LYS A 75 -3.94 -16.52 -7.17
N HIS A 76 -2.63 -16.69 -6.96
CA HIS A 76 -1.90 -17.87 -7.43
C HIS A 76 -1.53 -18.88 -6.34
N ARG A 77 -1.60 -18.50 -5.06
CA ARG A 77 -1.36 -19.44 -3.96
C ARG A 77 -2.28 -19.20 -2.77
N ARG A 78 -2.54 -20.27 -2.02
CA ARG A 78 -3.15 -20.19 -0.69
C ARG A 78 -2.15 -19.63 0.30
N ILE A 79 -2.64 -19.00 1.36
CA ILE A 79 -1.85 -18.35 2.41
C ILE A 79 -1.92 -19.20 3.67
N ASN A 80 -0.79 -19.50 4.29
CA ASN A 80 -0.76 -20.24 5.56
C ASN A 80 -1.05 -19.30 6.76
N ALA A 81 -1.22 -19.86 7.95
CA ALA A 81 -1.56 -19.08 9.14
C ALA A 81 -0.48 -18.05 9.54
N GLU A 82 0.81 -18.41 9.43
CA GLU A 82 1.93 -17.53 9.76
C GLU A 82 2.03 -16.36 8.77
N GLU A 83 1.89 -16.63 7.47
CA GLU A 83 1.84 -15.61 6.42
C GLU A 83 0.65 -14.67 6.61
N PHE A 84 -0.51 -15.23 6.97
CA PHE A 84 -1.71 -14.44 7.24
C PHE A 84 -1.52 -13.51 8.43
N GLU A 85 -1.00 -14.02 9.54
CA GLU A 85 -0.66 -13.21 10.72
C GLU A 85 0.36 -12.12 10.37
N TYR A 86 1.37 -12.47 9.57
CA TYR A 86 2.39 -11.53 9.12
C TYR A 86 1.83 -10.42 8.22
N ILE A 87 0.92 -10.74 7.30
CA ILE A 87 0.19 -9.75 6.48
C ILE A 87 -0.56 -8.78 7.42
N VAL A 88 -1.41 -9.32 8.30
CA VAL A 88 -2.26 -8.52 9.20
C VAL A 88 -1.42 -7.63 10.11
N MET A 89 -0.33 -8.15 10.67
CA MET A 89 0.57 -7.41 11.55
C MET A 89 1.21 -6.22 10.82
N GLN A 90 1.61 -6.38 9.56
CA GLN A 90 2.19 -5.28 8.77
C GLN A 90 1.19 -4.16 8.53
N PHE A 91 -0.07 -4.49 8.20
CA PHE A 91 -1.14 -3.48 8.15
C PHE A 91 -1.34 -2.79 9.50
N ALA A 92 -1.40 -3.54 10.60
CA ALA A 92 -1.61 -2.98 11.93
C ALA A 92 -0.49 -2.04 12.39
N ARG A 93 0.75 -2.25 11.92
CA ARG A 93 1.91 -1.40 12.24
C ARG A 93 2.00 -0.16 11.36
N LEU A 94 1.53 -0.23 10.11
CA LEU A 94 1.66 0.83 9.12
C LEU A 94 1.29 2.24 9.65
N PRO A 95 0.15 2.47 10.33
CA PRO A 95 -0.17 3.82 10.84
C PRO A 95 0.87 4.37 11.82
N ASN A 96 1.43 3.52 12.68
CA ASN A 96 2.46 3.95 13.64
C ASN A 96 3.79 4.21 12.94
N GLU A 97 4.18 3.35 11.99
CA GLU A 97 5.40 3.53 11.21
C GLU A 97 5.36 4.81 10.36
N LEU A 98 4.21 5.17 9.80
CA LEU A 98 4.02 6.45 9.09
C LEU A 98 4.09 7.65 10.03
N LYS A 99 3.45 7.53 11.21
CA LYS A 99 3.39 8.60 12.20
C LYS A 99 4.77 9.02 12.71
N ASP A 100 5.71 8.09 12.82
CA ASP A 100 7.11 8.38 13.21
C ASP A 100 7.80 9.38 12.25
N PHE A 101 7.32 9.47 11.00
CA PHE A 101 7.80 10.41 9.98
C PHE A 101 6.79 11.54 9.69
N LEU A 102 5.76 11.70 10.54
CA LEU A 102 4.66 12.65 10.32
C LEU A 102 3.94 12.44 8.97
N LEU A 103 3.96 11.21 8.45
CA LEU A 103 3.20 10.83 7.28
C LEU A 103 1.78 10.45 7.68
N ASP A 104 0.82 10.85 6.86
CA ASP A 104 -0.59 10.60 7.09
C ASP A 104 -1.02 9.36 6.29
N ILE A 105 -1.58 8.37 7.01
CA ILE A 105 -2.09 7.12 6.44
C ILE A 105 -3.10 7.35 5.31
N SER A 106 -3.79 8.50 5.31
CA SER A 106 -4.75 8.87 4.27
C SER A 106 -4.11 8.93 2.87
N PHE A 107 -2.79 9.16 2.76
CA PHE A 107 -2.06 9.19 1.50
C PHE A 107 -1.44 7.83 1.10
N ALA A 108 -1.56 6.80 1.95
CA ALA A 108 -1.20 5.44 1.57
C ALA A 108 -2.27 4.85 0.63
N VAL A 109 -1.84 4.10 -0.38
CA VAL A 109 -2.74 3.55 -1.40
C VAL A 109 -3.23 2.16 -1.00
N PHE A 110 -4.49 2.08 -0.58
CA PHE A 110 -5.14 0.82 -0.21
C PHE A 110 -5.86 0.16 -1.40
N ASP A 111 -5.05 -0.38 -2.30
CA ASP A 111 -5.48 -1.19 -3.44
C ASP A 111 -4.43 -2.29 -3.70
N LYS A 112 -4.88 -3.53 -3.85
CA LYS A 112 -4.01 -4.72 -3.98
C LYS A 112 -3.12 -4.72 -5.23
N SER A 113 -3.40 -3.88 -6.23
CA SER A 113 -2.55 -3.67 -7.40
C SER A 113 -1.46 -2.63 -7.19
N TYR A 114 -1.49 -1.92 -6.06
CA TYR A 114 -0.51 -0.91 -5.64
C TYR A 114 0.21 -1.25 -4.33
N ILE A 115 -0.21 -2.32 -3.66
CA ILE A 115 0.53 -2.92 -2.55
C ILE A 115 1.39 -4.04 -3.12
N PHE A 116 2.69 -3.95 -2.91
CA PHE A 116 3.67 -4.91 -3.39
C PHE A 116 4.15 -5.78 -2.25
N CYS A 117 4.69 -6.95 -2.57
CA CYS A 117 5.35 -7.79 -1.59
C CYS A 117 6.61 -8.44 -2.15
N ASP A 118 7.48 -8.83 -1.23
CA ASP A 118 8.50 -9.84 -1.48
C ASP A 118 7.80 -11.22 -1.53
N PRO A 119 7.87 -11.94 -2.66
CA PRO A 119 7.17 -13.22 -2.80
C PRO A 119 7.72 -14.35 -1.93
N LEU A 120 8.95 -14.23 -1.44
CA LEU A 120 9.62 -15.20 -0.58
C LEU A 120 9.29 -14.96 0.89
N THR A 121 9.31 -13.70 1.33
CA THR A 121 9.16 -13.34 2.75
C THR A 121 7.77 -12.86 3.13
N MET A 122 6.90 -12.55 2.16
CA MET A 122 5.58 -11.92 2.37
C MET A 122 5.64 -10.54 3.03
N LYS A 123 6.80 -9.90 2.99
CA LYS A 123 6.96 -8.52 3.43
C LYS A 123 6.25 -7.57 2.47
N LEU A 124 5.39 -6.70 2.99
CA LEU A 124 4.54 -5.78 2.24
C LEU A 124 5.21 -4.42 2.09
N TYR A 125 4.97 -3.80 0.95
CA TYR A 125 5.42 -2.44 0.63
C TYR A 125 4.25 -1.67 0.03
N PHE A 126 3.96 -0.50 0.61
CA PHE A 126 2.80 0.31 0.28
C PHE A 126 3.21 1.49 -0.62
N LEU A 127 2.41 1.76 -1.64
CA LEU A 127 2.53 3.02 -2.38
C LEU A 127 2.04 4.16 -1.50
N TYR A 128 2.70 5.31 -1.56
CA TYR A 128 2.33 6.52 -0.84
C TYR A 128 2.34 7.72 -1.78
N ILE A 129 1.19 8.37 -1.95
CA ILE A 129 1.02 9.49 -2.88
C ILE A 129 0.67 10.76 -2.09
N PRO A 130 1.64 11.65 -1.80
CA PRO A 130 1.44 12.85 -0.97
C PRO A 130 0.68 13.97 -1.71
N ILE A 131 -0.47 13.67 -2.33
CA ILE A 131 -1.25 14.60 -3.14
C ILE A 131 -2.71 14.58 -2.64
N PRO A 132 -3.29 15.72 -2.22
CA PRO A 132 -4.67 15.80 -1.69
C PRO A 132 -5.73 15.15 -2.59
N ALA A 133 -5.57 15.25 -3.92
CA ALA A 133 -6.49 14.61 -4.86
C ALA A 133 -6.48 13.07 -4.78
N CYS A 134 -5.45 12.48 -4.18
CA CYS A 134 -5.28 11.05 -3.96
C CYS A 134 -5.50 10.64 -2.50
N GLU A 135 -5.87 11.59 -1.62
CA GLU A 135 -6.21 11.31 -0.23
C GLU A 135 -7.38 10.33 -0.16
N SER A 136 -7.20 9.29 0.65
CA SER A 136 -8.21 8.26 0.87
C SER A 136 -9.25 8.72 1.88
N GLU A 137 -10.47 8.22 1.75
CA GLU A 137 -11.55 8.50 2.70
C GLU A 137 -11.21 7.86 4.07
N PRO A 138 -11.60 8.44 5.22
CA PRO A 138 -11.14 8.00 6.55
C PRO A 138 -11.30 6.51 6.87
N ASP A 139 -12.31 5.84 6.30
CA ASP A 139 -12.59 4.42 6.55
C ASP A 139 -11.95 3.47 5.50
N SER A 140 -11.23 4.01 4.51
CA SER A 140 -10.68 3.24 3.37
C SER A 140 -9.73 2.14 3.82
N PHE A 141 -8.89 2.42 4.81
CA PHE A 141 -7.95 1.46 5.38
C PHE A 141 -8.67 0.24 5.97
N ARG A 142 -9.69 0.49 6.81
CA ARG A 142 -10.51 -0.54 7.46
C ARG A 142 -11.30 -1.35 6.44
N GLN A 143 -11.94 -0.68 5.48
CA GLN A 143 -12.71 -1.32 4.41
C GLN A 143 -11.82 -2.19 3.54
N PHE A 144 -10.63 -1.70 3.19
CA PHE A 144 -9.66 -2.46 2.41
C PHE A 144 -9.21 -3.72 3.16
N LEU A 145 -8.83 -3.59 4.43
CA LEU A 145 -8.44 -4.74 5.26
C LEU A 145 -9.53 -5.79 5.35
N LYS A 146 -10.76 -5.36 5.61
CA LYS A 146 -11.92 -6.25 5.67
C LYS A 146 -12.13 -6.99 4.35
N LYS A 147 -12.07 -6.26 3.23
CA LYS A 147 -12.20 -6.84 1.89
C LYS A 147 -11.08 -7.83 1.60
N LEU A 148 -9.83 -7.48 1.90
CA LEU A 148 -8.66 -8.32 1.69
C LEU A 148 -8.82 -9.66 2.43
N ILE A 149 -9.23 -9.62 3.69
CA ILE A 149 -9.37 -10.81 4.55
C ILE A 149 -10.54 -11.70 4.08
N ILE A 150 -11.67 -11.12 3.68
CA ILE A 150 -12.88 -11.89 3.33
C ILE A 150 -12.82 -12.41 1.89
N ASP A 151 -12.41 -11.55 0.95
CA ASP A 151 -12.60 -11.80 -0.49
C ASP A 151 -11.32 -12.28 -1.18
N ASP A 152 -10.15 -11.79 -0.76
CA ASP A 152 -8.90 -11.98 -1.50
C ASP A 152 -7.98 -13.05 -0.89
N ILE A 153 -7.99 -13.23 0.43
CA ILE A 153 -7.13 -14.20 1.12
C ILE A 153 -7.80 -15.58 1.18
N ASN A 154 -7.20 -16.56 0.51
CA ASN A 154 -7.58 -17.96 0.59
C ASN A 154 -6.63 -18.72 1.55
N LEU A 155 -7.08 -19.00 2.77
CA LEU A 155 -6.26 -19.68 3.78
C LEU A 155 -6.11 -21.17 3.50
N MET A 156 -4.94 -21.73 3.81
CA MET A 156 -4.65 -23.16 3.68
C MET A 156 -5.39 -24.03 4.71
N ASP A 157 -5.51 -23.55 5.96
CA ASP A 157 -6.00 -24.32 7.11
C ASP A 157 -7.28 -23.73 7.72
N GLU A 158 -8.27 -24.59 7.99
CA GLU A 158 -9.54 -24.27 8.65
C GLU A 158 -9.37 -23.91 10.14
N SER A 159 -8.26 -24.33 10.78
CA SER A 159 -7.94 -24.00 12.18
C SER A 159 -7.75 -22.49 12.41
N SER A 160 -7.44 -21.75 11.34
CA SER A 160 -7.33 -20.29 11.29
C SER A 160 -8.68 -19.57 11.48
N GLY A 161 -9.80 -20.29 11.48
CA GLY A 161 -11.15 -19.71 11.58
C GLY A 161 -11.38 -18.85 12.83
N ASN A 162 -10.73 -19.18 13.96
CA ASN A 162 -10.83 -18.38 15.19
C ASN A 162 -10.09 -17.03 15.06
N LEU A 163 -8.91 -17.02 14.44
CA LEU A 163 -8.14 -15.79 14.20
C LEU A 163 -8.88 -14.87 13.23
N LEU A 164 -9.41 -15.43 12.13
CA LEU A 164 -10.26 -14.72 11.19
C LEU A 164 -11.47 -14.09 11.89
N LYS A 165 -12.20 -14.86 12.70
CA LYS A 165 -13.36 -14.36 13.43
C LYS A 165 -12.99 -13.21 14.35
N ARG A 166 -11.93 -13.35 15.14
CA ARG A 166 -11.45 -12.29 16.05
C ARG A 166 -11.08 -11.01 15.30
N LEU A 167 -10.35 -11.13 14.19
CA LEU A 167 -9.97 -9.99 13.37
C LEU A 167 -11.18 -9.30 12.75
N LEU A 168 -12.12 -10.07 12.21
CA LEU A 168 -13.36 -9.53 11.66
C LEU A 168 -14.21 -8.86 12.74
N ASP A 169 -14.20 -9.37 13.97
CA ASP A 169 -14.92 -8.76 15.07
C ASP A 169 -14.25 -7.44 15.51
N VAL A 170 -12.92 -7.37 15.57
CA VAL A 170 -12.18 -6.10 15.77
C VAL A 170 -12.48 -5.10 14.66
N LEU A 171 -12.46 -5.53 13.39
CA LEU A 171 -12.81 -4.70 12.25
C LEU A 171 -14.29 -4.32 12.19
N LYS A 172 -15.17 -4.89 13.02
CA LYS A 172 -16.58 -4.45 13.16
C LYS A 172 -16.76 -3.41 14.27
N LEU A 173 -15.83 -3.30 15.21
CA LEU A 173 -15.91 -2.31 16.29
C LEU A 173 -15.84 -0.90 15.69
N GLU A 174 -16.78 -0.03 16.09
CA GLU A 174 -16.85 1.37 15.66
C GLU A 174 -15.65 2.22 16.12
N THR A 175 -14.81 1.67 17.00
CA THR A 175 -13.59 2.29 17.52
C THR A 175 -12.37 2.13 16.63
N PHE A 176 -12.43 1.36 15.54
CA PHE A 176 -11.35 1.30 14.56
C PHE A 176 -11.44 2.50 13.60
N ASN A 177 -11.16 3.69 14.13
CA ASN A 177 -10.84 4.87 13.34
C ASN A 177 -9.31 5.02 13.42
N ALA A 178 -8.64 4.84 12.28
CA ALA A 178 -7.21 5.14 12.16
C ALA A 178 -7.00 6.66 12.14
#